data_AF-A0A2H0TIN0-F1
#
_entry.id   AF-A0A2H0TIN0-F1
#
_cell.length_a   1.000
_cell.length_b   1.000
_cell.length_c   1.000
_cell.angle_alpha   90.00
_cell.angle_beta   90.00
_cell.angle_gamma   90.00
#
_symmetry.space_group_name_H-M   'P 1'
#
loop_
_entity.id
_entity.type
_entity.pdbx_description
1 polymer ?
#
loop_
_entity_poly.entity_id
_entity_poly.type
_entity_poly.pdbx_seq_one_letter_code
_entity_poly.pdbx_strand_id
1 'polypeptide(L)' 'QFKDFIINIHIHDNDGSSDQHALIGEGNIDFKGLVRECKNSGYYGPFILEIFPYENVLKSREIFLNIWNQI' A
#
# COMPACT_ATOMS: atom_id res chain seq x y z
N GLN A 1 -15.40 1.71 -9.08
CA GLN A 1 -15.98 0.82 -10.09
C GLN A 1 -15.75 -0.66 -9.78
N PHE A 2 -14.61 -1.05 -9.19
CA PHE A 2 -14.26 -2.46 -8.96
C PHE A 2 -14.32 -2.93 -7.50
N LYS A 3 -14.75 -2.09 -6.56
CA LYS A 3 -14.66 -2.36 -5.11
C LYS A 3 -15.20 -3.73 -4.68
N ASP A 4 -16.27 -4.20 -5.31
CA ASP A 4 -16.94 -5.46 -4.96
C ASP A 4 -16.22 -6.70 -5.56
N PHE A 5 -15.20 -6.48 -6.40
CA PHE A 5 -14.42 -7.53 -7.07
C PHE A 5 -12.96 -7.59 -6.60
N ILE A 6 -12.52 -6.65 -5.74
CA ILE A 6 -11.15 -6.65 -5.21
C ILE A 6 -11.05 -7.67 -4.08
N ILE A 7 -10.18 -8.68 -4.26
CA ILE A 7 -9.95 -9.76 -3.29
C ILE A 7 -8.63 -9.55 -2.53
N ASN A 8 -7.61 -9.04 -3.21
CA ASN A 8 -6.31 -8.70 -2.65
C ASN A 8 -5.80 -7.40 -3.29
N ILE A 9 -4.86 -6.75 -2.61
CA ILE A 9 -4.16 -5.57 -3.14
C ILE A 9 -2.67 -5.80 -2.95
N HIS A 10 -1.90 -5.73 -4.03
CA HIS A 10 -0.44 -5.76 -3.98
C HIS A 10 0.05 -4.31 -3.87
N ILE A 11 0.96 -4.05 -2.94
CA ILE A 11 1.44 -2.70 -2.62
C ILE A 11 2.96 -2.63 -2.59
N HIS A 12 3.45 -1.57 -3.22
CA HIS A 12 4.83 -1.10 -3.22
C HIS A 12 4.82 0.36 -3.68
N ASP A 13 5.91 1.09 -3.49
CA ASP A 13 5.99 2.49 -3.92
C ASP A 13 6.78 2.65 -5.24
N ASN A 14 6.60 3.79 -5.89
CA ASN A 14 7.44 4.26 -7.00
C ASN A 14 7.24 5.77 -7.26
N ASP A 15 8.14 6.37 -8.02
CA ASP A 15 8.09 7.78 -8.42
C ASP A 15 7.31 8.04 -9.74
N GLY A 16 6.75 7.00 -10.35
CA GLY A 16 6.07 7.04 -11.64
C GLY A 16 6.98 6.85 -12.87
N SER A 17 8.29 6.74 -12.70
CA SER A 17 9.23 6.51 -13.81
C SER A 17 9.37 5.03 -14.19
N SER A 18 9.23 4.13 -13.22
CA SER A 18 9.33 2.69 -13.41
C SER A 18 8.68 1.92 -12.26
N ASP A 19 8.58 0.60 -12.41
CA ASP A 19 8.07 -0.30 -11.38
C ASP A 19 9.17 -0.63 -10.36
N GLN A 20 9.47 0.32 -9.49
CA GLN A 20 10.65 0.29 -8.61
C GLN A 20 10.54 -0.68 -7.43
N HIS A 21 9.31 -1.12 -7.09
CA HIS A 21 9.06 -1.88 -5.87
C HIS A 21 9.68 -1.26 -4.60
N ALA A 22 9.64 0.07 -4.51
CA ALA A 22 10.33 0.83 -3.47
C ALA A 22 9.63 0.70 -2.10
N LEU A 23 10.37 1.07 -1.06
CA LEU A 23 9.84 1.17 0.30
C LEU A 23 8.68 2.19 0.36
N ILE A 24 7.63 1.85 1.11
CA ILE A 24 6.46 2.74 1.26
C ILE A 24 6.89 4.09 1.85
N GLY A 25 6.67 5.17 1.09
CA GLY A 25 7.04 6.53 1.43
C GLY A 25 8.33 7.04 0.75
N GLU A 26 9.02 6.21 -0.03
CA GLU A 26 10.16 6.64 -0.86
C GLU A 26 9.77 7.03 -2.29
N GLY A 27 8.55 6.68 -2.72
CA GLY A 27 7.97 7.14 -3.98
C GLY A 27 6.94 8.24 -3.79
N ASN A 28 5.99 8.32 -4.72
CA ASN A 28 4.98 9.39 -4.77
C ASN A 28 3.53 8.86 -4.67
N ILE A 29 3.33 7.59 -4.31
CA ILE A 29 1.98 7.02 -4.16
C ILE A 29 1.30 7.56 -2.89
N ASP A 30 0.06 8.04 -3.01
CA ASP A 30 -0.75 8.47 -1.87
C ASP A 30 -1.39 7.28 -1.13
N PHE A 31 -0.61 6.66 -0.25
CA PHE A 31 -1.09 5.57 0.61
C PHE A 31 -2.18 6.00 1.61
N LYS A 32 -2.23 7.28 2.00
CA LYS A 32 -3.31 7.77 2.89
C LYS A 32 -4.64 7.82 2.13
N GLY A 33 -4.61 8.31 0.89
CA GLY A 33 -5.74 8.25 -0.03
C GLY A 33 -6.21 6.82 -0.27
N LEU A 34 -5.27 5.91 -0.58
CA LEU A 34 -5.57 4.48 -0.77
C LEU A 34 -6.30 3.88 0.45
N VAL A 35 -5.77 4.08 1.66
CA VAL A 35 -6.37 3.55 2.90
C VAL A 35 -7.75 4.14 3.15
N ARG A 36 -7.94 5.45 2.95
CA ARG A 36 -9.28 6.07 3.07
C ARG A 36 -10.27 5.44 2.12
N GLU A 37 -9.90 5.26 0.85
CA GLU A 37 -10.79 4.67 -0.15
C GLU A 37 -11.11 3.21 0.17
N CYS A 38 -10.13 2.41 0.62
CA CYS A 38 -10.37 1.04 1.06
C CYS A 38 -11.38 0.98 2.22
N LYS A 39 -11.20 1.81 3.25
CA LYS A 39 -12.13 1.85 4.40
C LYS A 39 -13.52 2.33 3.98
N ASN A 40 -13.60 3.39 3.17
CA ASN A 40 -14.87 3.91 2.65
C ASN A 40 -15.60 2.88 1.77
N SER A 41 -14.85 2.04 1.04
CA SER A 41 -15.42 0.98 0.22
C SER A 41 -15.73 -0.30 0.99
N GLY A 42 -15.39 -0.38 2.28
CA GLY A 42 -15.56 -1.58 3.11
C GLY A 42 -14.55 -2.69 2.82
N TYR A 43 -13.40 -2.37 2.21
CA TYR A 43 -12.33 -3.33 1.93
C TYR A 43 -11.41 -3.48 3.16
N TYR A 44 -11.38 -4.69 3.71
CA TYR A 44 -10.50 -5.11 4.81
C TYR A 44 -9.72 -6.38 4.45
N GLY A 45 -9.58 -6.64 3.16
CA GLY A 45 -8.86 -7.80 2.63
C GLY A 45 -7.34 -7.67 2.77
N PRO A 46 -6.60 -8.69 2.32
CA PRO A 46 -5.14 -8.72 2.40
C PRO A 46 -4.48 -7.63 1.57
N PHE A 47 -3.40 -7.08 2.14
CA PHE A 47 -2.41 -6.27 1.44
C PHE A 47 -1.11 -7.06 1.33
N ILE A 48 -0.62 -7.26 0.12
CA ILE A 48 0.59 -8.03 -0.18
C ILE A 48 1.73 -7.04 -0.46
N LEU A 49 2.78 -7.06 0.35
CA LEU A 49 3.93 -6.17 0.19
C LEU A 49 4.90 -6.77 -0.84
N GLU A 50 5.07 -6.11 -1.98
CA GLU A 50 6.01 -6.52 -3.04
C GLU A 50 7.20 -5.54 -3.06
N ILE A 51 8.12 -5.66 -2.10
CA ILE A 51 9.11 -4.61 -1.85
C ILE A 51 10.53 -5.15 -1.93
N PHE A 52 11.41 -4.36 -2.54
CA PHE A 52 12.83 -4.62 -2.63
C PHE A 52 13.67 -3.48 -2.03
N PRO A 53 14.85 -3.80 -1.47
CA PRO A 53 15.30 -5.14 -1.06
C PRO A 53 14.50 -5.67 0.15
N TYR A 54 14.68 -6.96 0.50
CA TYR A 54 13.81 -7.67 1.45
C TYR A 54 13.75 -7.03 2.85
N GLU A 55 14.84 -6.40 3.28
CA GLU A 55 14.95 -5.69 4.55
C GLU A 55 13.94 -4.55 4.69
N ASN A 56 13.48 -3.99 3.56
CA ASN A 56 12.50 -2.90 3.54
C ASN A 56 11.06 -3.38 3.78
N VAL A 57 10.79 -4.69 3.70
CA VAL A 57 9.43 -5.25 3.84
C VAL A 57 8.86 -4.97 5.23
N LEU A 58 9.63 -5.21 6.29
CA LEU A 58 9.16 -5.00 7.68
C LEU A 58 8.94 -3.53 7.98
N LYS A 59 9.83 -2.65 7.51
CA LYS A 59 9.70 -1.20 7.66
C LYS A 59 8.47 -0.68 6.91
N SER A 60 8.24 -1.16 5.68
CA SER A 60 7.05 -0.79 4.91
C SER A 60 5.75 -1.28 5.55
N ARG A 61 5.76 -2.49 6.12
CA ARG A 61 4.64 -2.99 6.92
C ARG A 61 4.32 -2.07 8.09
N GLU A 62 5.35 -1.63 8.84
CA GLU A 62 5.17 -0.72 9.96
C GLU A 62 4.57 0.62 9.51
N ILE A 63 5.12 1.23 8.45
CA ILE A 63 4.61 2.48 7.88
C ILE A 63 3.16 2.33 7.44
N PHE A 64 2.83 1.26 6.71
CA PHE A 64 1.47 1.01 6.24
C PHE A 64 0.50 0.80 7.41
N LEU A 65 0.87 0.04 8.44
CA LEU A 65 0.05 -0.15 9.64
C LEU A 65 -0.16 1.15 10.42
N ASN A 66 0.85 2.00 10.49
CA ASN A 66 0.73 3.32 11.12
C ASN A 66 -0.28 4.20 10.36
N ILE A 67 -0.22 4.22 9.02
CA ILE A 67 -1.21 4.90 8.18
C ILE A 67 -2.60 4.31 8.42
N TRP A 68 -2.71 2.98 8.41
CA TRP A 68 -3.97 2.26 8.61
C TRP A 68 -4.64 2.58 9.95
N ASN A 69 -3.87 2.70 11.02
CA ASN A 69 -4.40 2.94 12.37
C ASN A 69 -4.72 4.41 12.66
N GLN A 70 -4.18 5.34 11.87
CA GLN A 70 -4.42 6.78 12.01
C GLN A 70 -5.63 7.30 11.23
N ILE A 71 -6.05 6.54 10.21
CA ILE A 71 -7.22 6.82 9.36
C ILE A 71 -8.40 6.01 9.87
#